data_AF-A0A1C3JKF0-F1
#
_entry.id   AF-A0A1C3JKF0-F1
#
_cell.length_a   1.000
_cell.length_b   1.000
_cell.length_c   1.000
_cell.angle_alpha   90.00
_cell.angle_beta   90.00
_cell.angle_gamma   90.00
#
_symmetry.space_group_name_H-M   'P 1'
#
loop_
_entity.id
_entity.type
_entity.pdbx_description
1 polymer ?
#
loop_
_entity_poly.entity_id
_entity_poly.type
_entity_poly.pdbx_seq_one_letter_code
_entity_poly.pdbx_strand_id
1 'polypeptide(L)' 'MKDKSFTVELKCLFCDCVLEGDTDIEYSSGDMLECQNCHEFNDYDALIDVAIEEGESLVAEYANKEIEKTLGNLFKK' A
#
# COMPACT_ATOMS: atom_id res chain seq x y z
N MET A 1 19.26 -2.60 -12.66
CA MET A 1 17.79 -2.44 -12.64
C MET A 1 17.53 -1.02 -12.14
N LYS A 2 16.58 -0.27 -12.72
CA LYS A 2 16.21 1.02 -12.11
C LYS A 2 15.58 0.71 -10.76
N ASP A 3 15.98 1.41 -9.71
CA ASP A 3 15.33 1.31 -8.41
C ASP A 3 13.87 1.72 -8.59
N LYS A 4 12.97 0.74 -8.52
CA LYS A 4 11.54 0.95 -8.67
C LYS A 4 10.98 1.12 -7.27
N SER A 5 10.53 2.33 -6.96
CA SER A 5 9.79 2.61 -5.73
C SER A 5 8.31 2.29 -5.92
N PHE A 6 7.70 1.74 -4.88
CA PHE A 6 6.27 1.54 -4.75
C PHE A 6 5.79 2.35 -3.56
N THR A 7 4.60 2.92 -3.67
CA THR A 7 3.95 3.70 -2.63
C THR A 7 2.54 3.16 -2.48
N VAL A 8 2.11 2.99 -1.24
CA VAL A 8 0.74 2.61 -0.89
C VAL A 8 0.12 3.75 -0.09
N GLU A 9 -1.17 3.97 -0.30
CA GLU A 9 -1.94 4.94 0.47
C GLU A 9 -2.64 4.21 1.61
N LEU A 10 -2.63 4.79 2.80
CA LEU A 10 -3.43 4.26 3.91
C LEU A 10 -4.89 4.62 3.68
N LYS A 11 -5.78 3.63 3.76
CA LYS A 11 -7.22 3.78 3.57
C LYS A 11 -7.94 3.42 4.86
N CYS A 12 -9.02 4.14 5.15
CA CYS A 12 -9.86 3.84 6.29
C CYS A 12 -10.48 2.46 6.14
N LEU A 13 -10.37 1.65 7.20
CA LEU A 13 -10.86 0.27 7.28
C LEU A 13 -12.40 0.16 7.23
N PHE A 14 -13.11 1.28 7.34
CA PHE A 14 -14.57 1.32 7.43
C PHE A 14 -15.26 1.91 6.20
N CYS A 15 -14.62 2.86 5.51
CA CYS A 15 -15.24 3.58 4.39
C CYS A 15 -14.33 3.75 3.16
N ASP A 16 -13.12 3.16 3.19
CA ASP A 16 -12.12 3.22 2.12
C ASP A 16 -11.66 4.63 1.74
N CYS A 17 -11.97 5.65 2.57
CA CYS A 17 -11.42 7.00 2.46
C CYS A 17 -9.89 6.93 2.52
N VAL A 18 -9.14 7.66 1.68
CA VAL A 18 -7.70 7.84 1.93
C VAL A 18 -7.56 8.63 3.22
N LEU A 19 -6.75 8.14 4.14
CA LEU A 19 -6.48 8.80 5.40
C LEU A 19 -5.50 9.95 5.18
N GLU A 20 -5.88 11.14 5.63
CA GLU A 20 -4.97 12.27 5.68
C GLU A 20 -4.13 12.17 6.95
N GLY A 21 -2.81 12.06 6.80
CA GLY A 21 -1.89 12.05 7.92
C GLY A 21 -1.56 13.47 8.37
N ASP A 22 -1.49 13.67 9.68
CA ASP A 22 -0.84 14.86 10.24
C ASP A 22 0.69 14.66 10.15
N THR A 23 1.38 15.54 9.43
CA THR A 23 2.83 15.45 9.24
C THR A 23 3.64 15.74 10.51
N ASP A 24 3.00 16.32 11.52
CA ASP A 24 3.63 16.65 12.80
C ASP A 24 3.47 15.52 13.84
N ILE A 25 2.70 14.47 13.51
CA ILE A 25 2.44 13.33 14.39
C ILE A 25 3.12 12.08 13.85
N GLU A 26 3.98 11.49 14.67
CA GLU A 26 4.53 10.16 14.42
C GLU A 26 3.64 9.12 15.09
N TYR A 27 3.08 8.21 14.29
CA TYR A 27 2.21 7.14 14.77
C TYR A 27 3.02 5.90 15.15
N SER A 28 2.53 5.19 16.16
CA SER A 28 3.14 4.02 16.74
C SER A 28 2.11 2.91 16.98
N SER A 29 2.59 1.69 17.18
CA SER A 29 1.73 0.54 17.47
C SER A 29 0.83 0.81 18.69
N GLY A 30 -0.45 0.48 18.55
CA GLY A 30 -1.51 0.79 19.52
C GLY A 30 -2.15 2.17 19.39
N ASP A 31 -1.67 3.05 18.50
CA ASP A 31 -2.33 4.32 18.22
C ASP A 31 -3.59 4.13 17.36
N MET A 32 -4.51 5.09 17.48
CA MET A 32 -5.75 5.13 16.73
C MET A 32 -5.81 6.39 15.86
N LEU A 33 -6.12 6.22 14.57
CA LEU A 33 -6.31 7.32 13.61
C LEU A 33 -7.79 7.50 13.27
N GLU A 34 -8.32 8.69 13.52
CA GLU A 34 -9.68 9.05 13.10
C GLU A 34 -9.73 9.32 11.57
N CYS A 35 -10.63 8.66 10.81
CA CYS A 35 -10.86 9.03 9.40
C CYS A 35 -11.59 10.37 9.34
N GLN A 36 -11.07 11.28 8.52
CA GLN A 36 -11.62 12.64 8.35
C GLN A 36 -13.01 12.65 7.67
N ASN A 37 -13.43 11.51 7.09
CA ASN A 37 -14.71 11.38 6.40
C ASN A 37 -15.80 10.68 7.23
N CYS A 38 -15.52 9.51 7.81
CA CYS A 38 -16.53 8.76 8.57
C CYS A 38 -16.41 8.88 10.10
N HIS A 39 -15.34 9.51 10.60
CA HIS A 39 -15.04 9.68 12.03
C HIS A 39 -14.85 8.38 12.83
N GLU A 40 -14.70 7.24 12.14
CA GLU A 40 -14.31 5.99 12.79
C GLU A 40 -12.81 5.98 13.08
N PHE A 41 -12.45 5.37 14.21
CA PHE A 41 -11.07 5.20 14.64
C PHE A 41 -10.47 3.92 14.04
N ASN A 42 -9.41 4.08 13.28
CA ASN A 42 -8.66 3.02 12.62
C ASN A 42 -7.46 2.67 13.49
N ASP A 43 -7.32 1.38 13.80
CA ASP A 43 -6.16 0.86 14.51
C ASP A 43 -4.93 0.95 13.60
N TYR A 44 -3.85 1.58 14.09
CA TYR A 44 -2.65 1.82 13.31
C TYR A 44 -1.99 0.51 12.86
N ASP A 45 -1.93 -0.50 13.74
CA ASP A 45 -1.31 -1.78 13.40
C ASP A 45 -2.08 -2.47 12.27
N ALA A 46 -3.41 -2.47 12.35
CA ALA A 46 -4.26 -3.00 11.28
C ALA A 46 -4.11 -2.23 9.95
N LEU A 47 -3.96 -0.91 9.98
CA LEU A 47 -3.69 -0.10 8.78
C LEU A 47 -2.36 -0.49 8.12
N ILE A 48 -1.31 -0.68 8.92
CA ILE A 48 0.01 -1.08 8.43
C ILE A 48 -0.03 -2.49 7.84
N ASP A 49 -0.71 -3.44 8.49
CA ASP A 49 -0.85 -4.81 7.98
C ASP A 49 -1.50 -4.81 6.59
N VAL A 50 -2.62 -4.10 6.42
CA VAL A 50 -3.30 -3.98 5.11
C VAL A 50 -2.41 -3.31 4.08
N ALA A 51 -1.66 -2.26 4.46
CA ALA A 51 -0.76 -1.56 3.55
C ALA A 51 0.41 -2.44 3.09
N ILE A 52 0.94 -3.30 3.97
CA ILE A 52 1.96 -4.30 3.63
C ILE A 52 1.41 -5.28 2.61
N GLU A 53 0.21 -5.83 2.84
CA GLU A 53 -0.43 -6.77 1.89
C GLU A 53 -0.66 -6.12 0.52
N GLU A 54 -1.15 -4.88 0.47
CA GLU A 54 -1.31 -4.13 -0.79
C GLU A 54 0.05 -3.93 -1.49
N GLY A 55 1.08 -3.57 -0.73
CA GLY A 55 2.45 -3.39 -1.23
C GLY A 55 3.05 -4.67 -1.82
N GLU A 56 2.92 -5.80 -1.12
CA GLU A 56 3.38 -7.11 -1.59
C GLU A 56 2.69 -7.51 -2.91
N SER A 57 1.37 -7.29 -3.00
CA SER A 57 0.60 -7.56 -4.21
C SER A 57 1.09 -6.72 -5.39
N LEU A 58 1.31 -5.42 -5.19
CA LEU A 58 1.84 -4.52 -6.23
C LEU A 58 3.22 -4.95 -6.74
N VAL A 59 4.11 -5.35 -5.84
CA VAL A 59 5.45 -5.84 -6.19
C VAL A 59 5.37 -7.16 -6.95
N ALA A 60 4.53 -8.10 -6.50
CA ALA A 60 4.33 -9.39 -7.15
C ALA A 60 3.77 -9.23 -8.58
N GLU A 61 2.75 -8.39 -8.74
CA GLU A 61 2.19 -8.07 -10.06
C GLU A 61 3.25 -7.48 -11.01
N TYR A 62 4.05 -6.54 -10.51
CA TYR A 62 5.11 -5.94 -11.29
C TYR A 62 6.15 -6.98 -11.72
N ALA A 63 6.61 -7.83 -10.79
CA ALA A 63 7.57 -8.88 -11.07
C ALA A 63 7.04 -9.86 -12.13
N ASN A 64 5.79 -10.29 -12.00
CA ASN A 64 5.15 -11.17 -12.98
C ASN A 64 5.08 -10.53 -14.37
N LYS A 65 4.65 -9.26 -14.47
CA LYS A 65 4.60 -8.52 -15.74
C LYS A 65 5.99 -8.39 -16.40
N GLU A 66 7.05 -8.17 -15.61
CA GLU A 66 8.42 -8.09 -16.15
C GLU A 66 8.95 -9.46 -16.63
N ILE A 67 8.61 -10.54 -15.92
CA ILE A 67 8.92 -11.92 -16.36
C ILE A 67 8.20 -12.23 -17.67
N GLU A 68 6.90 -11.97 -17.76
CA GLU A 68 6.09 -12.19 -18.96
C GLU A 68 6.63 -11.43 -20.16
N LYS A 69 6.98 -10.14 -20.00
CA LYS A 69 7.62 -9.35 -21.06
C LYS A 69 8.94 -9.96 -21.51
N THR A 70 9.77 -10.39 -20.56
CA THR A 70 11.09 -10.95 -20.86
C THR A 70 10.96 -12.27 -21.62
N LEU A 71 10.10 -13.18 -21.17
CA LEU A 71 9.80 -14.44 -21.84
C LEU A 71 9.15 -14.22 -23.20
N GLY A 72 8.13 -13.37 -23.30
CA GLY A 72 7.44 -13.05 -24.54
C GLY A 72 8.37 -12.45 -25.61
N ASN A 73 9.39 -11.70 -25.21
CA ASN A 73 10.42 -11.20 -26.13
C ASN A 73 11.43 -12.28 -26.56
N LEU A 74 11.69 -13.27 -25.72
CA LEU A 74 12.56 -14.42 -26.06
C LEU A 74 11.92 -15.33 -27.10
N PHE A 75 10.60 -15.55 -27.05
CA PHE A 75 9.87 -16.38 -28.02
C PHE A 75 9.50 -15.66 -29.34
N LYS A 76 9.71 -14.34 -29.42
CA LYS A 76 9.52 -13.54 -30.64
C LYS A 76 10.79 -13.41 -31.50
N LYS A 77 11.88 -14.03 -31.08
CA LYS A 77 13.14 -14.18 -31.82
C LYS A 77 13.25 -15.61 -32.35
#